data_AF-A0A937PLC6-F1
#
_entry.id   AF-A0A937PLC6-F1
#
_cell.length_a   1.000
_cell.length_b   1.000
_cell.length_c   1.000
_cell.angle_alpha   90.00
_cell.angle_beta   90.00
_cell.angle_gamma   90.00
#
_symmetry.space_group_name_H-M   'P 1'
#
loop_
_entity.id
_entity.type
_entity.pdbx_description
1 polymer ?
#
loop_
_entity_poly.entity_id
_entity_poly.type
_entity_poly.pdbx_seq_one_letter_code
_entity_poly.pdbx_strand_id
1 'polypeptide(L)'
;MDSIFSVTISELSQLGPQLAVDIFRELLWAEATIVGIAKSLINVPSAITVADGGIDAEVQDAKVNGGQGIIKDVLTHYQIKAGAFTLNESRIKEILFVEGKTELKPRIKSCLDKGGSLVIVFFNWDNPDRVDNECHDKFIEVLKGVDVKYASAKIEIWRQNTICGFLQQYVALSLKIKGQDKIRFQSHKSWSQDAEMNVKSELGDEQKRFITNVQEELRKGDGNPVHIRIFGEPGIGKTKLILEATAPPDLAPLVVYCDSANKFRDSDLLNELLKEDNKTHAVLVIDECDQEARAYIWSKLQAHHKRIKLISIYNENDDTSGSITYLDVPSLGREQISNIIQSYTIPRDQADRWAEFCSGSPRVAHAFGLSLKNNPDDLLKSPSTVDLWERFIVGGDNRVDQRVQQRRIVLRHLALFKRFGYEKPFHEEAKAVAGIIEKADPQITWPIFQGIICTLRRRKILQGETTLYISPKALHIKLWVDWWENHGHGNSYTDIITGLPKLLQQWSHEMLIYARESRIATKMAEDLLGEEGPFLK
;
A
#
# COMPACT_ATOMS: atom_id res chain seq x y z
N MET A 1 -5.15 4.92 29.13
CA MET A 1 -5.35 3.62 28.47
C MET A 1 -4.45 3.61 27.26
N ASP A 2 -3.67 2.54 27.09
CA ASP A 2 -2.80 2.37 25.92
C ASP A 2 -3.66 1.99 24.72
N SER A 3 -3.78 2.89 23.75
CA SER A 3 -4.49 2.68 22.49
C SER A 3 -3.46 2.64 21.35
N ILE A 4 -3.82 2.00 20.24
CA ILE A 4 -3.07 2.08 18.98
C ILE A 4 -2.94 3.53 18.46
N PHE A 5 -3.77 4.47 18.95
CA PHE A 5 -3.76 5.87 18.53
C PHE A 5 -2.91 6.76 19.45
N SER A 6 -2.63 6.31 20.68
CA SER A 6 -1.88 7.08 21.66
C SER A 6 -0.39 6.75 21.61
N VAL A 7 0.42 7.80 21.47
CA VAL A 7 1.88 7.76 21.64
C VAL A 7 2.23 8.26 23.04
N THR A 8 3.11 7.54 23.71
CA THR A 8 3.63 7.88 25.04
C THR A 8 4.92 8.70 24.94
N ILE A 9 5.22 9.45 25.99
CA ILE A 9 6.47 10.22 26.11
C ILE A 9 7.69 9.30 25.98
N SER A 10 7.64 8.09 26.56
CA SER A 10 8.71 7.11 26.46
C SER A 10 8.98 6.65 25.04
N GLU A 11 7.95 6.48 24.21
CA GLU A 11 8.11 6.12 22.80
C GLU A 11 8.73 7.26 22.00
N LEU A 12 8.35 8.52 22.26
CA LEU A 12 8.98 9.69 21.63
C LEU A 12 10.46 9.84 22.02
N SER A 13 10.81 9.64 23.29
CA SER A 13 12.19 9.75 23.79
C SER A 13 13.16 8.75 23.15
N GLN A 14 12.65 7.63 22.62
CA GLN A 14 13.48 6.59 21.98
C GLN A 14 13.79 6.91 20.51
N LEU A 15 13.18 7.94 19.93
CA LEU A 15 13.40 8.30 18.53
C LEU A 15 14.80 8.88 18.34
N GLY A 16 15.54 8.32 17.38
CA GLY A 16 16.79 8.92 16.92
C GLY A 16 16.55 10.26 16.20
N PRO A 17 17.57 11.14 16.08
CA PRO A 17 17.40 12.48 15.52
C PRO A 17 16.77 12.53 14.13
N GLN A 18 17.19 11.65 13.22
CA GLN A 18 16.60 11.57 11.87
C GLN A 18 15.11 11.22 11.90
N LEU A 19 14.73 10.25 12.74
CA LEU A 19 13.35 9.79 12.79
C LEU A 19 12.44 10.84 13.43
N ALA A 20 12.92 11.59 14.42
CA ALA A 20 12.17 12.71 15.01
C ALA A 20 11.87 13.79 13.96
N VAL A 21 12.87 14.17 13.15
CA VAL A 21 12.67 15.15 12.06
C VAL A 21 11.71 14.62 11.00
N ASP A 22 11.86 13.36 10.60
CA ASP A 22 10.98 12.73 9.61
C ASP A 22 9.53 12.65 10.10
N ILE A 23 9.30 12.26 11.36
CA ILE A 23 7.96 12.23 11.96
C ILE A 23 7.36 13.63 12.03
N PHE A 24 8.12 14.65 12.43
CA PHE A 24 7.62 16.02 12.47
C PHE A 24 7.28 16.54 11.08
N ARG A 25 8.10 16.22 10.07
CA ARG A 25 7.82 16.54 8.67
C ARG A 25 6.50 15.93 8.22
N GLU A 26 6.31 14.64 8.48
CA GLU A 26 5.08 13.92 8.13
C GLU A 26 3.86 14.47 8.87
N LEU A 27 4.02 14.84 10.14
CA LEU A 27 2.99 15.50 10.95
C LEU A 27 2.57 16.85 10.34
N LEU A 28 3.54 17.66 9.92
CA LEU A 28 3.28 18.97 9.31
C LEU A 28 2.53 18.82 7.97
N TRP A 29 2.93 17.85 7.13
CA TRP A 29 2.23 17.55 5.89
C TRP A 29 0.81 17.01 6.13
N ALA A 30 0.63 16.13 7.10
CA ALA A 30 -0.68 15.58 7.45
C ALA A 30 -1.64 16.69 7.89
N GLU A 31 -1.20 17.59 8.78
CA GLU A 31 -1.97 18.75 9.23
C GLU A 31 -2.31 19.65 8.05
N ALA A 32 -1.32 20.01 7.22
CA ALA A 32 -1.51 20.88 6.08
C ALA A 32 -2.58 20.37 5.12
N THR A 33 -2.60 19.06 4.86
CA THR A 33 -3.60 18.43 4.02
C THR A 33 -5.00 18.58 4.60
N ILE A 34 -5.15 18.37 5.91
CA ILE A 34 -6.45 18.45 6.60
C ILE A 34 -6.95 19.89 6.64
N VAL A 35 -6.08 20.85 6.93
CA VAL A 35 -6.47 22.28 7.00
C VAL A 35 -6.49 22.97 5.63
N GLY A 36 -6.22 22.24 4.54
CA GLY A 36 -6.31 22.75 3.17
C GLY A 36 -5.22 23.76 2.78
N ILE A 37 -4.03 23.66 3.38
CA ILE A 37 -2.91 24.54 3.07
C ILE A 37 -2.23 24.13 1.76
N ALA A 38 -1.98 25.11 0.90
CA ALA A 38 -1.29 24.89 -0.36
C ALA A 38 0.15 24.41 -0.13
N LYS A 39 0.54 23.34 -0.82
CA LYS A 39 1.87 22.70 -0.68
C LYS A 39 3.03 23.66 -0.95
N SER A 40 2.82 24.65 -1.82
CA SER A 40 3.82 25.68 -2.15
C SER A 40 4.18 26.57 -0.96
N LEU A 41 3.36 26.59 0.09
CA LEU A 41 3.59 27.36 1.31
C LEU A 41 4.40 26.57 2.34
N ILE A 42 4.74 25.31 2.09
CA ILE A 42 5.39 24.42 3.05
C ILE A 42 6.75 24.03 2.49
N ASN A 43 7.80 24.32 3.25
CA ASN A 43 9.15 23.94 2.92
C ASN A 43 9.75 23.13 4.07
N VAL A 44 9.95 21.82 3.84
CA VAL A 44 10.63 20.94 4.80
C VAL A 44 11.82 20.26 4.10
N PRO A 45 13.03 20.78 4.26
CA PRO A 45 14.24 20.22 3.67
C PRO A 45 14.43 18.76 4.05
N SER A 46 14.83 17.91 3.09
CA SER A 46 15.04 16.48 3.31
C SER A 46 16.40 16.16 3.95
N ALA A 47 17.39 17.05 3.80
CA ALA A 47 18.74 16.87 4.31
C ALA A 47 18.90 17.44 5.72
N ILE A 48 18.99 16.59 6.74
CA ILE A 48 19.16 17.02 8.14
C ILE A 48 20.61 17.38 8.52
N THR A 49 21.59 17.05 7.66
CA THR A 49 23.03 17.22 7.92
C THR A 49 23.62 18.47 7.28
N VAL A 50 22.84 19.20 6.48
CA VAL A 50 23.27 20.45 5.86
C VAL A 50 22.95 21.60 6.83
N ALA A 51 23.87 22.56 6.96
CA ALA A 51 23.71 23.70 7.85
C ALA A 51 22.54 24.60 7.38
N ASP A 52 21.33 24.34 7.87
CA ASP A 52 20.07 24.89 7.35
C ASP A 52 19.73 26.27 7.93
N GLY A 53 20.75 27.08 8.26
CA GLY A 53 20.57 28.39 8.87
C GLY A 53 19.77 28.38 10.19
N GLY A 54 19.65 27.20 10.83
CA GLY A 54 19.03 27.00 12.14
C GLY A 54 17.59 26.48 12.16
N ILE A 55 16.95 26.21 11.02
CA ILE A 55 15.53 25.87 10.91
C ILE A 55 15.34 24.56 10.13
N ASP A 56 14.48 23.67 10.64
CA ASP A 56 14.23 22.34 10.07
C ASP A 56 12.95 22.29 9.21
N ALA A 57 12.02 23.22 9.40
CA ALA A 57 10.82 23.38 8.57
C ALA A 57 10.33 24.83 8.54
N GLU A 58 9.67 25.23 7.46
CA GLU A 58 9.07 26.55 7.27
C GLU A 58 7.66 26.42 6.68
N VAL A 59 6.73 27.23 7.19
CA VAL A 59 5.42 27.47 6.58
C VAL A 59 5.22 28.96 6.36
N GLN A 60 4.83 29.35 5.14
CA GLN A 60 4.68 30.74 4.72
C GLN A 60 3.23 31.20 4.83
N ASP A 61 2.95 32.16 5.71
CA ASP A 61 1.71 32.97 5.81
C ASP A 61 0.42 32.21 5.44
N ALA A 62 0.27 31.02 6.03
CA ALA A 62 -0.79 30.08 5.71
C ALA A 62 -2.11 30.56 6.33
N LYS A 63 -3.16 30.77 5.53
CA LYS A 63 -4.49 31.06 6.10
C LYS A 63 -5.09 29.76 6.63
N VAL A 64 -4.93 29.52 7.93
CA VAL A 64 -5.43 28.31 8.60
C VAL A 64 -6.85 28.55 9.12
N ASN A 65 -7.77 27.67 8.74
CA ASN A 65 -9.11 27.58 9.34
C ASN A 65 -9.23 26.24 10.08
N GLY A 66 -9.14 26.25 11.41
CA GLY A 66 -9.21 25.03 12.23
C GLY A 66 -7.85 24.34 12.42
N GLY A 67 -7.86 23.01 12.54
CA GLY A 67 -6.68 22.21 12.82
C GLY A 67 -6.33 22.09 14.31
N GLN A 68 -5.14 21.55 14.59
CA GLN A 68 -4.57 21.35 15.92
C GLN A 68 -3.70 22.52 16.38
N GLY A 69 -3.53 23.55 15.53
CA GLY A 69 -2.66 24.69 15.81
C GLY A 69 -1.18 24.38 15.58
N ILE A 70 -0.87 23.31 14.84
CA ILE A 70 0.50 22.99 14.42
C ILE A 70 0.98 24.06 13.42
N ILE A 71 0.14 24.39 12.44
CA ILE A 71 0.40 25.48 11.47
C ILE A 71 -0.22 26.77 11.99
N LYS A 72 0.50 27.89 11.88
CA LYS A 72 0.04 29.22 12.29
C LYS A 72 -0.34 30.09 11.09
N ASP A 73 -1.04 31.17 11.37
CA ASP A 73 -1.52 32.16 10.40
C ASP A 73 -0.46 33.19 9.94
N VAL A 74 0.80 32.94 10.29
CA VAL A 74 1.97 33.78 9.99
C VAL A 74 3.13 32.90 9.52
N LEU A 75 4.15 33.51 8.90
CA LEU A 75 5.44 32.89 8.67
C LEU A 75 5.89 32.15 9.94
N THR A 76 6.04 30.84 9.85
CA THR A 76 6.40 29.99 10.99
C THR A 76 7.62 29.17 10.65
N HIS A 77 8.64 29.28 11.47
CA HIS A 77 9.85 28.47 11.38
C HIS A 77 9.89 27.48 12.54
N TYR A 78 10.17 26.22 12.24
CA TYR A 78 10.28 25.14 13.23
C TYR A 78 11.72 24.73 13.39
N GLN A 79 12.14 24.56 14.64
CA GLN A 79 13.45 24.03 14.98
C GLN A 79 13.30 22.82 15.90
N ILE A 80 13.73 21.66 15.42
CA ILE A 80 13.52 20.36 16.03
C ILE A 80 14.75 19.99 16.87
N LYS A 81 14.50 19.51 18.09
CA LYS A 81 15.51 19.05 19.05
C LYS A 81 15.15 17.66 19.54
N ALA A 82 15.84 16.67 18.96
CA ALA A 82 15.68 15.26 19.33
C ALA A 82 16.55 14.82 20.52
N GLY A 83 17.66 15.52 20.77
CA GLY A 83 18.54 15.23 21.90
C GLY A 83 17.93 15.66 23.23
N ALA A 84 18.47 15.09 24.32
CA ALA A 84 18.11 15.52 25.67
C ALA A 84 18.39 17.03 25.84
N PHE A 85 17.45 17.73 26.46
CA PHE A 85 17.56 19.16 26.71
C PHE A 85 17.54 19.48 28.20
N THR A 86 18.21 20.55 28.59
CA THR A 86 18.13 21.12 29.92
C THR A 86 18.03 22.63 29.78
N LEU A 87 17.06 23.21 30.48
CA LEU A 87 16.76 24.63 30.41
C LEU A 87 17.87 25.45 31.09
N ASN A 88 18.84 25.91 30.29
CA ASN A 88 19.88 26.85 30.71
C ASN A 88 20.29 27.75 29.54
N GLU A 89 20.91 28.87 29.86
CA GLU A 89 21.27 29.91 28.88
C GLU A 89 22.20 29.38 27.78
N SER A 90 23.17 28.52 28.11
CA SER A 90 24.09 27.92 27.11
C SER A 90 23.34 27.12 26.05
N ARG A 91 22.41 26.25 26.48
CA ARG A 91 21.61 25.42 25.57
C ARG A 91 20.65 26.26 24.72
N ILE A 92 20.10 27.34 25.28
CA ILE A 92 19.27 28.28 24.51
C ILE A 92 20.12 28.97 23.42
N LYS A 93 21.33 29.43 23.76
CA LYS A 93 22.26 30.03 22.79
C LYS A 93 22.67 29.05 21.69
N GLU A 94 22.92 27.78 22.00
CA GLU A 94 23.21 26.74 20.98
C GLU A 94 22.06 26.57 19.97
N ILE A 95 20.82 26.75 20.42
CA ILE A 95 19.62 26.68 19.58
C ILE A 95 19.55 27.92 18.67
N LEU A 96 19.70 29.10 19.24
CA LEU A 96 19.43 30.39 18.59
C LEU A 96 20.60 30.97 17.79
N PHE A 97 21.85 30.75 18.20
CA PHE A 97 23.02 31.49 17.71
C PHE A 97 23.89 30.66 16.76
N VAL A 98 24.60 31.35 15.86
CA VAL A 98 25.66 30.72 15.07
C VAL A 98 26.74 30.22 16.01
N GLU A 99 27.27 29.02 15.74
CA GLU A 99 28.27 28.38 16.60
C GLU A 99 29.48 29.31 16.83
N GLY A 100 29.83 29.50 18.11
CA GLY A 100 30.93 30.38 18.54
C GLY A 100 30.68 31.88 18.38
N LYS A 101 29.45 32.31 18.03
CA LYS A 101 29.10 33.73 17.83
C LYS A 101 27.92 34.16 18.70
N THR A 102 27.73 35.48 18.80
CA THR A 102 26.57 36.11 19.45
C THR A 102 25.45 36.48 18.46
N GLU A 103 25.67 36.24 17.17
CA GLU A 103 24.69 36.49 16.11
C GLU A 103 23.67 35.35 16.05
N LEU A 104 22.39 35.70 15.90
CA LEU A 104 21.32 34.74 15.61
C LEU A 104 21.62 33.96 14.33
N LYS A 105 21.21 32.69 14.29
CA LYS A 105 21.26 31.92 13.05
C LYS A 105 20.42 32.63 11.97
N PRO A 106 20.89 32.69 10.70
CA PRO A 106 20.31 33.58 9.69
C PRO A 106 18.81 33.39 9.46
N ARG A 107 18.30 32.15 9.44
CA ARG A 107 16.86 31.89 9.22
C ARG A 107 16.01 32.17 10.45
N ILE A 108 16.56 32.01 11.65
CA ILE A 108 15.90 32.45 12.91
C ILE A 108 15.76 33.96 12.89
N LYS A 109 16.86 34.68 12.63
CA LYS A 109 16.86 36.15 12.52
C LYS A 109 15.83 36.64 11.50
N SER A 110 15.84 36.08 10.30
CA SER A 110 14.90 36.47 9.24
C SER A 110 13.44 36.20 9.61
N CYS A 111 13.13 35.15 10.37
CA CYS A 111 11.77 34.89 10.84
C CYS A 111 11.29 35.99 11.78
N LEU A 112 12.11 36.27 12.80
CA LEU A 112 11.79 37.25 13.83
C LEU A 112 11.73 38.68 13.26
N ASP A 113 12.67 39.05 12.37
CA ASP A 113 12.70 40.35 11.70
C ASP A 113 11.45 40.61 10.83
N LYS A 114 10.82 39.54 10.31
CA LYS A 114 9.58 39.61 9.54
C LYS A 114 8.32 39.52 10.41
N GLY A 115 8.45 39.45 11.73
CA GLY A 115 7.32 39.29 12.66
C GLY A 115 6.68 37.89 12.63
N GLY A 116 7.39 36.90 12.10
CA GLY A 116 7.00 35.49 12.10
C GLY A 116 7.10 34.84 13.48
N SER A 117 6.66 33.59 13.56
CA SER A 117 6.69 32.75 14.77
C SER A 117 7.81 31.72 14.71
N LEU A 118 8.61 31.62 15.77
CA LEU A 118 9.62 30.59 15.94
C LEU A 118 9.11 29.50 16.87
N VAL A 119 8.99 28.27 16.38
CA VAL A 119 8.55 27.11 17.16
C VAL A 119 9.74 26.21 17.45
N ILE A 120 10.05 25.99 18.72
CA ILE A 120 11.08 25.05 19.16
C ILE A 120 10.41 23.76 19.61
N VAL A 121 10.76 22.63 18.98
CA VAL A 121 10.09 21.34 19.18
C VAL A 121 11.05 20.36 19.86
N PHE A 122 10.72 19.94 21.08
CA PHE A 122 11.53 19.00 21.85
C PHE A 122 10.93 17.59 21.86
N PHE A 123 11.63 16.65 21.23
CA PHE A 123 11.24 15.24 21.18
C PHE A 123 11.74 14.42 22.39
N ASN A 124 12.64 14.97 23.19
CA ASN A 124 13.21 14.31 24.37
C ASN A 124 13.35 15.26 25.57
N TRP A 125 12.30 16.05 25.81
CA TRP A 125 12.18 16.93 26.97
C TRP A 125 10.71 17.26 27.26
N ASP A 126 10.22 16.86 28.43
CA ASP A 126 8.85 17.13 28.89
C ASP A 126 8.78 17.86 30.24
N ASN A 127 9.92 18.29 30.80
CA ASN A 127 9.95 18.86 32.14
C ASN A 127 8.97 20.04 32.23
N PRO A 128 7.96 20.02 33.12
CA PRO A 128 7.02 21.12 33.28
C PRO A 128 7.73 22.35 33.87
N ASP A 129 7.21 23.54 33.59
CA ASP A 129 7.74 24.75 34.20
C ASP A 129 7.38 24.80 35.68
N ARG A 130 8.29 25.36 36.49
CA ARG A 130 8.02 25.55 37.93
C ARG A 130 7.24 26.83 38.20
N VAL A 131 7.28 27.76 37.25
CA VAL A 131 6.59 29.05 37.24
C VAL A 131 6.02 29.23 35.83
N ASP A 132 4.84 29.85 35.70
CA ASP A 132 4.20 30.06 34.41
C ASP A 132 5.18 30.67 33.37
N ASN A 133 5.25 30.06 32.20
CA ASN A 133 6.07 30.48 31.06
C ASN A 133 7.60 30.56 31.31
N GLU A 134 8.13 29.93 32.36
CA GLU A 134 9.57 29.98 32.71
C GLU A 134 10.49 29.70 31.50
N CYS A 135 10.17 28.65 30.73
CA CYS A 135 10.99 28.28 29.57
C CYS A 135 10.91 29.35 28.46
N HIS A 136 9.70 29.80 28.15
CA HIS A 136 9.46 30.84 27.15
C HIS A 136 10.20 32.14 27.51
N ASP A 137 10.09 32.56 28.77
CA ASP A 137 10.65 33.83 29.22
C ASP A 137 12.18 33.84 29.16
N LYS A 138 12.84 32.72 29.46
CA LYS A 138 14.30 32.57 29.28
C LYS A 138 14.74 32.69 27.82
N PHE A 139 13.95 32.18 26.87
CA PHE A 139 14.24 32.38 25.44
C PHE A 139 14.11 33.86 25.06
N ILE A 140 13.08 34.55 25.55
CA ILE A 140 12.87 35.97 25.32
C ILE A 140 13.98 36.82 25.95
N GLU A 141 14.46 36.49 27.15
CA GLU A 141 15.59 37.17 27.81
C GLU A 141 16.88 37.08 26.98
N VAL A 142 17.21 35.89 26.48
CA VAL A 142 18.39 35.69 25.61
C VAL A 142 18.26 36.50 24.32
N LEU A 143 17.08 36.57 23.72
CA LEU A 143 16.83 37.35 22.51
C LEU A 143 16.85 38.86 22.73
N LYS A 144 16.28 39.35 23.84
CA LYS A 144 16.37 40.76 24.25
C LYS A 144 17.83 41.20 24.41
N GLY A 145 18.71 40.30 24.85
CA GLY A 145 20.14 40.54 24.92
C GLY A 145 20.83 40.73 23.56
N VAL A 146 20.21 40.27 22.46
CA VAL A 146 20.70 40.51 21.10
C VAL A 146 20.19 41.85 20.56
N ASP A 147 18.89 42.11 20.69
CA ASP A 147 18.26 43.37 20.28
C ASP A 147 16.95 43.55 21.07
N VAL A 148 16.72 44.76 21.60
CA VAL A 148 15.53 45.10 22.38
C VAL A 148 14.23 44.85 21.61
N LYS A 149 14.24 44.94 20.28
CA LYS A 149 13.06 44.69 19.43
C LYS A 149 12.54 43.25 19.56
N TYR A 150 13.38 42.29 19.93
CA TYR A 150 12.95 40.90 20.12
C TYR A 150 12.25 40.64 21.45
N ALA A 151 12.03 41.68 22.27
CA ALA A 151 11.18 41.59 23.44
C ALA A 151 9.75 41.11 23.12
N SER A 152 9.26 41.37 21.91
CA SER A 152 7.96 40.95 21.40
C SER A 152 8.06 39.82 20.36
N ALA A 153 9.17 39.09 20.32
CA ALA A 153 9.33 37.95 19.42
C ALA A 153 8.27 36.87 19.73
N LYS A 154 7.64 36.32 18.69
CA LYS A 154 6.67 35.22 18.84
C LYS A 154 7.42 33.90 18.90
N ILE A 155 7.43 33.26 20.06
CA ILE A 155 8.11 31.98 20.27
C ILE A 155 7.15 31.00 20.91
N GLU A 156 7.12 29.78 20.39
CA GLU A 156 6.43 28.66 21.03
C GLU A 156 7.41 27.54 21.34
N ILE A 157 7.18 26.87 22.48
CA ILE A 157 8.00 25.76 22.92
C ILE A 157 7.10 24.54 23.06
N TRP A 158 7.25 23.59 22.15
CA TRP A 158 6.49 22.35 22.17
C TRP A 158 7.31 21.26 22.83
N ARG A 159 6.75 20.70 23.89
CA ARG A 159 7.31 19.59 24.66
C ARG A 159 6.72 18.26 24.19
N GLN A 160 7.26 17.16 24.69
CA GLN A 160 6.80 15.83 24.29
C GLN A 160 5.30 15.64 24.49
N ASN A 161 4.72 16.13 25.58
CA ASN A 161 3.28 16.04 25.82
C ASN A 161 2.43 16.71 24.73
N THR A 162 2.91 17.84 24.19
CA THR A 162 2.25 18.60 23.13
C THR A 162 2.31 17.82 21.83
N ILE A 163 3.49 17.26 21.52
CA ILE A 163 3.69 16.39 20.35
C ILE A 163 2.83 15.13 20.44
N CYS A 164 2.77 14.47 21.61
CA CYS A 164 1.89 13.34 21.88
C CYS A 164 0.43 13.70 21.61
N GLY A 165 -0.03 14.87 22.05
CA GLY A 165 -1.37 15.37 21.79
C GLY A 165 -1.65 15.53 20.29
N PHE A 166 -0.70 16.11 19.55
CA PHE A 166 -0.82 16.28 18.10
C PHE A 166 -0.92 14.96 17.35
N LEU A 167 -0.11 13.97 17.71
CA LEU A 167 -0.03 12.67 17.03
C LEU A 167 -1.30 11.83 17.16
N GLN A 168 -2.13 12.06 18.19
CA GLN A 168 -3.35 11.26 18.43
C GLN A 168 -4.35 11.29 17.27
N GLN A 169 -4.32 12.31 16.41
CA GLN A 169 -5.20 12.39 15.24
C GLN A 169 -4.63 11.75 13.97
N TYR A 170 -3.42 11.19 14.04
CA TYR A 170 -2.65 10.69 12.89
C TYR A 170 -2.22 9.24 13.11
N VAL A 171 -3.16 8.31 12.99
CA VAL A 171 -2.94 6.89 13.31
C VAL A 171 -1.75 6.26 12.58
N ALA A 172 -1.50 6.61 11.32
CA ALA A 172 -0.36 6.07 10.57
C ALA A 172 0.99 6.48 11.21
N LEU A 173 1.07 7.69 11.75
CA LEU A 173 2.25 8.18 12.47
C LEU A 173 2.37 7.53 13.85
N SER A 174 1.26 7.37 14.57
CA SER A 174 1.23 6.64 15.84
C SER A 174 1.72 5.20 15.69
N LEU A 175 1.21 4.46 14.70
CA LEU A 175 1.65 3.09 14.42
C LEU A 175 3.15 3.03 14.09
N LYS A 176 3.65 3.99 13.32
CA LYS A 176 5.06 4.08 12.94
C LYS A 176 5.97 4.36 14.14
N ILE A 177 5.61 5.29 15.02
CA ILE A 177 6.37 5.58 16.24
C ILE A 177 6.42 4.36 17.17
N LYS A 178 5.28 3.66 17.30
CA LYS A 178 5.18 2.45 18.13
C LYS A 178 5.88 1.22 17.51
N GLY A 179 6.37 1.32 16.27
CA GLY A 179 6.94 0.19 15.53
C GLY A 179 5.90 -0.90 15.20
N GLN A 180 4.62 -0.57 15.22
CA GLN A 180 3.50 -1.49 14.98
C GLN A 180 3.02 -1.45 13.51
N ASP A 181 3.61 -0.58 12.69
CA ASP A 181 3.27 -0.37 11.28
C ASP A 181 3.78 -1.48 10.33
N LYS A 182 4.14 -2.65 10.86
CA LYS A 182 4.64 -3.83 10.12
C LYS A 182 3.87 -5.12 10.43
N ILE A 183 2.86 -5.04 11.29
CA ILE A 183 2.19 -6.23 11.84
C ILE A 183 0.90 -6.52 11.07
N ARG A 184 -0.19 -5.82 11.45
CA ARG A 184 -1.53 -5.98 10.86
C ARG A 184 -1.87 -4.82 9.95
N PHE A 185 -1.37 -3.65 10.27
CA PHE A 185 -1.57 -2.40 9.55
C PHE A 185 -0.22 -1.82 9.19
N GLN A 186 -0.14 -1.22 8.02
CA GLN A 186 1.09 -0.64 7.53
C GLN A 186 0.95 0.85 7.25
N SER A 187 1.95 1.62 7.66
CA SER A 187 2.15 2.97 7.14
C SER A 187 2.52 2.89 5.66
N HIS A 188 2.35 3.98 4.90
CA HIS A 188 2.81 4.02 3.51
C HIS A 188 4.29 3.60 3.36
N LYS A 189 5.14 4.11 4.27
CA LYS A 189 6.57 3.79 4.27
C LYS A 189 6.83 2.30 4.49
N SER A 190 6.19 1.67 5.48
CA SER A 190 6.36 0.24 5.70
C SER A 190 5.85 -0.57 4.50
N TRP A 191 4.67 -0.24 4.00
CA TRP A 191 4.07 -0.92 2.85
C TRP A 191 4.99 -0.85 1.61
N SER A 192 5.64 0.30 1.38
CA SER A 192 6.60 0.45 0.28
C SER A 192 7.86 -0.42 0.40
N GLN A 193 8.20 -0.87 1.60
CA GLN A 193 9.38 -1.69 1.87
C GLN A 193 9.11 -3.19 1.72
N ASP A 194 7.85 -3.61 1.57
CA ASP A 194 7.50 -5.00 1.29
C ASP A 194 8.23 -5.47 0.02
N ALA A 195 8.75 -6.70 0.04
CA ALA A 195 9.59 -7.22 -1.05
C ALA A 195 8.90 -7.17 -2.42
N GLU A 196 7.57 -7.36 -2.44
CA GLU A 196 6.74 -7.28 -3.66
C GLU A 196 6.51 -5.83 -4.12
N MET A 197 6.59 -4.86 -3.21
CA MET A 197 6.34 -3.44 -3.46
C MET A 197 7.62 -2.64 -3.73
N ASN A 198 8.78 -3.15 -3.31
CA ASN A 198 10.08 -2.52 -3.53
C ASN A 198 10.63 -2.73 -4.96
N VAL A 199 9.79 -3.21 -5.88
CA VAL A 199 10.14 -3.36 -7.29
C VAL A 199 9.89 -2.03 -8.01
N LYS A 200 10.78 -1.65 -8.93
CA LYS A 200 10.65 -0.43 -9.72
C LYS A 200 9.37 -0.47 -10.56
N SER A 201 8.54 0.57 -10.43
CA SER A 201 7.32 0.74 -11.21
C SER A 201 7.63 1.28 -12.61
N GLU A 202 7.09 0.63 -13.64
CA GLU A 202 7.03 1.17 -14.99
C GLU A 202 5.62 1.71 -15.24
N LEU A 203 5.51 2.99 -15.61
CA LEU A 203 4.24 3.70 -15.74
C LEU A 203 4.05 4.23 -17.17
N GLY A 204 2.99 3.79 -17.84
CA GLY A 204 2.50 4.40 -19.07
C GLY A 204 1.60 5.60 -18.78
N ASP A 205 1.14 6.26 -19.84
CA ASP A 205 0.30 7.47 -19.70
C ASP A 205 -1.07 7.16 -19.09
N GLU A 206 -1.63 5.98 -19.36
CA GLU A 206 -2.88 5.54 -18.71
C GLU A 206 -2.69 5.30 -17.20
N GLN A 207 -1.57 4.70 -16.79
CA GLN A 207 -1.26 4.52 -15.36
C GLN A 207 -1.04 5.87 -14.66
N LYS A 208 -0.37 6.83 -15.31
CA LYS A 208 -0.21 8.19 -14.77
C LYS A 208 -1.57 8.88 -14.61
N ARG A 209 -2.46 8.79 -15.61
CA ARG A 209 -3.82 9.33 -15.51
C ARG A 209 -4.61 8.68 -14.38
N PHE A 210 -4.54 7.36 -14.24
CA PHE A 210 -5.16 6.66 -13.12
C PHE A 210 -4.65 7.17 -11.77
N ILE A 211 -3.33 7.31 -11.61
CA ILE A 211 -2.71 7.89 -10.40
C ILE A 211 -3.26 9.29 -10.12
N THR A 212 -3.31 10.15 -11.14
CA THR A 212 -3.87 11.51 -11.03
C THR A 212 -5.33 11.46 -10.58
N ASN A 213 -6.17 10.61 -11.16
CA ASN A 213 -7.57 10.47 -10.78
C ASN A 213 -7.74 10.04 -9.32
N VAL A 214 -6.97 9.03 -8.86
CA VAL A 214 -6.97 8.60 -7.44
C VAL A 214 -6.59 9.76 -6.54
N GLN A 215 -5.54 10.49 -6.90
CA GLN A 215 -5.05 11.62 -6.11
C GLN A 215 -6.04 12.79 -6.07
N GLU A 216 -6.69 13.12 -7.17
CA GLU A 216 -7.72 14.16 -7.24
C GLU A 216 -8.92 13.78 -6.37
N GLU A 217 -9.35 12.53 -6.43
CA GLU A 217 -10.44 12.00 -5.62
C GLU A 217 -10.12 12.07 -4.12
N LEU A 218 -8.91 11.64 -3.72
CA LEU A 218 -8.44 11.74 -2.34
C LEU A 218 -8.28 13.18 -1.85
N ARG A 219 -8.10 14.15 -2.75
CA ARG A 219 -7.97 15.58 -2.43
C ARG A 219 -9.28 16.35 -2.53
N LYS A 220 -10.39 15.69 -2.91
CA LYS A 220 -11.71 16.29 -2.75
C LYS A 220 -11.94 16.62 -1.28
N GLY A 221 -12.46 17.82 -1.04
CA GLY A 221 -12.76 18.32 0.31
C GLY A 221 -13.86 17.51 0.99
N ASP A 222 -14.08 17.80 2.27
CA ASP A 222 -14.90 16.97 3.18
C ASP A 222 -16.41 17.03 2.94
N GLY A 223 -16.84 17.69 1.87
CA GLY A 223 -18.25 17.88 1.53
C GLY A 223 -18.98 16.59 1.16
N ASN A 224 -18.27 15.56 0.70
CA ASN A 224 -18.85 14.27 0.32
C ASN A 224 -18.01 13.09 0.82
N PRO A 225 -18.64 11.92 1.07
CA PRO A 225 -17.93 10.67 1.29
C PRO A 225 -17.01 10.28 0.15
N VAL A 226 -15.74 9.99 0.47
CA VAL A 226 -14.74 9.52 -0.49
C VAL A 226 -14.54 8.02 -0.31
N HIS A 227 -15.05 7.26 -1.26
CA HIS A 227 -14.78 5.83 -1.41
C HIS A 227 -14.36 5.54 -2.85
N ILE A 228 -13.11 5.12 -3.02
CA ILE A 228 -12.55 4.71 -4.30
C ILE A 228 -12.52 3.19 -4.37
N ARG A 229 -13.25 2.63 -5.34
CA ARG A 229 -13.28 1.20 -5.62
C ARG A 229 -12.34 0.88 -6.78
N ILE A 230 -11.25 0.18 -6.47
CA ILE A 230 -10.24 -0.22 -7.44
C ILE A 230 -10.50 -1.67 -7.86
N PHE A 231 -10.61 -1.89 -9.15
CA PHE A 231 -10.74 -3.23 -9.72
C PHE A 231 -9.84 -3.42 -10.93
N GLY A 232 -9.79 -4.64 -11.46
CA GLY A 232 -8.94 -4.99 -12.59
C GLY A 232 -8.31 -6.38 -12.42
N GLU A 233 -7.67 -6.87 -13.47
CA GLU A 233 -7.25 -8.27 -13.53
C GLU A 233 -6.24 -8.67 -12.43
N PRO A 234 -6.28 -9.94 -11.97
CA PRO A 234 -5.26 -10.50 -11.09
C PRO A 234 -3.83 -10.32 -11.62
N GLY A 235 -2.98 -9.65 -10.84
CA GLY A 235 -1.57 -9.44 -11.19
C GLY A 235 -1.31 -8.27 -12.15
N ILE A 236 -2.29 -7.39 -12.39
CA ILE A 236 -2.10 -6.19 -13.22
C ILE A 236 -1.38 -5.04 -12.50
N GLY A 237 -1.19 -5.15 -11.18
CA GLY A 237 -0.46 -4.16 -10.38
C GLY A 237 -1.33 -3.20 -9.56
N LYS A 238 -2.59 -3.55 -9.27
CA LYS A 238 -3.53 -2.71 -8.49
C LYS A 238 -2.93 -2.15 -7.19
N THR A 239 -2.47 -3.04 -6.31
CA THR A 239 -1.87 -2.71 -5.02
C THR A 239 -0.67 -1.77 -5.19
N LYS A 240 0.23 -2.08 -6.13
CA LYS A 240 1.40 -1.26 -6.42
C LYS A 240 1.01 0.13 -6.96
N LEU A 241 0.01 0.22 -7.84
CA LEU A 241 -0.41 1.49 -8.42
C LEU A 241 -1.05 2.41 -7.38
N ILE A 242 -1.78 1.86 -6.40
CA ILE A 242 -2.31 2.64 -5.26
C ILE A 242 -1.20 3.08 -4.30
N LEU A 243 -0.18 2.24 -4.08
CA LEU A 243 1.01 2.65 -3.34
C LEU A 243 1.67 3.87 -3.99
N GLU A 244 1.88 3.84 -5.32
CA GLU A 244 2.43 4.99 -6.05
C GLU A 244 1.50 6.21 -6.01
N ALA A 245 0.19 6.00 -6.15
CA ALA A 245 -0.79 7.09 -6.13
C ALA A 245 -0.83 7.83 -4.78
N THR A 246 -0.58 7.11 -3.69
CA THR A 246 -0.62 7.63 -2.32
C THR A 246 0.74 8.04 -1.77
N ALA A 247 1.81 7.91 -2.56
CA ALA A 247 3.18 8.32 -2.21
C ALA A 247 3.42 9.84 -2.03
N PRO A 248 2.64 10.77 -2.61
CA PRO A 248 2.86 12.20 -2.38
C PRO A 248 2.90 12.56 -0.88
N PRO A 249 3.79 13.48 -0.45
CA PRO A 249 3.98 13.81 0.98
C PRO A 249 2.74 14.29 1.71
N ASP A 250 1.78 14.87 1.00
CA ASP A 250 0.48 15.31 1.54
C ASP A 250 -0.48 14.15 1.85
N LEU A 251 -0.30 12.99 1.21
CA LEU A 251 -1.18 11.82 1.36
C LEU A 251 -0.53 10.73 2.19
N ALA A 252 0.74 10.39 1.92
CA ALA A 252 1.43 9.25 2.53
C ALA A 252 1.36 9.20 4.08
N PRO A 253 1.49 10.33 4.82
CA PRO A 253 1.34 10.36 6.28
C PRO A 253 -0.04 9.98 6.81
N LEU A 254 -1.08 9.99 5.97
CA LEU A 254 -2.45 9.65 6.34
C LEU A 254 -2.80 8.19 5.98
N VAL A 255 -1.94 7.50 5.23
CA VAL A 255 -2.25 6.18 4.68
C VAL A 255 -2.05 5.08 5.72
N VAL A 256 -3.09 4.26 5.89
CA VAL A 256 -3.02 2.99 6.59
C VAL A 256 -3.45 1.87 5.63
N TYR A 257 -2.50 1.00 5.31
CA TYR A 257 -2.72 -0.17 4.46
C TYR A 257 -3.05 -1.42 5.28
N CYS A 258 -4.01 -2.20 4.80
CA CYS A 258 -4.34 -3.53 5.30
C CYS A 258 -4.47 -4.48 4.10
N ASP A 259 -3.72 -5.58 4.13
CA ASP A 259 -3.67 -6.59 3.04
C ASP A 259 -4.92 -7.48 2.98
N SER A 260 -5.86 -7.29 3.91
CA SER A 260 -6.99 -8.18 4.13
C SER A 260 -8.18 -7.44 4.73
N ALA A 261 -9.35 -7.61 4.13
CA ALA A 261 -10.57 -6.99 4.61
C ALA A 261 -11.11 -7.65 5.89
N ASN A 262 -10.96 -8.96 6.05
CA ASN A 262 -11.34 -9.63 7.30
C ASN A 262 -10.41 -9.24 8.46
N LYS A 263 -9.10 -9.10 8.21
CA LYS A 263 -8.19 -8.50 9.20
C LYS A 263 -8.61 -7.08 9.56
N PHE A 264 -9.21 -6.29 8.68
CA PHE A 264 -9.69 -4.97 9.07
C PHE A 264 -11.00 -5.02 9.89
N ARG A 265 -11.96 -5.86 9.49
CA ARG A 265 -13.26 -6.02 10.16
C ARG A 265 -13.14 -6.36 11.65
N ASP A 266 -12.27 -7.31 12.00
CA ASP A 266 -12.12 -7.78 13.39
C ASP A 266 -11.00 -7.05 14.15
N SER A 267 -10.82 -5.75 13.92
CA SER A 267 -9.68 -5.00 14.45
C SER A 267 -10.04 -3.92 15.44
N ASP A 268 -9.13 -3.71 16.40
CA ASP A 268 -9.17 -2.56 17.29
C ASP A 268 -9.09 -1.23 16.53
N LEU A 269 -8.45 -1.22 15.35
CA LEU A 269 -8.43 -0.05 14.47
C LEU A 269 -9.83 0.38 14.05
N LEU A 270 -10.65 -0.55 13.55
CA LEU A 270 -12.03 -0.22 13.20
C LEU A 270 -12.81 0.25 14.44
N ASN A 271 -12.67 -0.44 15.56
CA ASN A 271 -13.38 -0.06 16.80
C ASN A 271 -13.01 1.35 17.29
N GLU A 272 -11.72 1.71 17.27
CA GLU A 272 -11.27 3.05 17.62
C GLU A 272 -11.80 4.10 16.65
N LEU A 273 -11.73 3.85 15.32
CA LEU A 273 -12.21 4.78 14.29
C LEU A 273 -13.71 5.12 14.41
N LEU A 274 -14.51 4.20 14.93
CA LEU A 274 -15.96 4.36 15.09
C LEU A 274 -16.37 5.13 16.36
N LYS A 275 -15.43 5.45 17.26
CA LYS A 275 -15.75 6.25 18.46
C LYS A 275 -16.14 7.68 18.06
N GLU A 276 -17.18 8.21 18.70
CA GLU A 276 -17.74 9.53 18.36
C GLU A 276 -16.78 10.69 18.64
N ASP A 277 -15.99 10.58 19.71
CA ASP A 277 -14.99 11.57 20.14
C ASP A 277 -13.68 11.49 19.34
N ASN A 278 -13.57 10.53 18.43
CA ASN A 278 -12.38 10.34 17.62
C ASN A 278 -12.23 11.43 16.55
N LYS A 279 -11.08 12.10 16.55
CA LYS A 279 -10.71 13.15 15.58
C LYS A 279 -9.67 12.68 14.55
N THR A 280 -9.40 11.38 14.49
CA THR A 280 -8.37 10.80 13.62
C THR A 280 -8.74 10.93 12.17
N HIS A 281 -7.75 11.37 11.38
CA HIS A 281 -7.83 11.42 9.93
C HIS A 281 -7.02 10.27 9.32
N ALA A 282 -7.58 9.60 8.32
CA ALA A 282 -6.91 8.49 7.66
C ALA A 282 -7.41 8.28 6.22
N VAL A 283 -6.47 7.85 5.37
CA VAL A 283 -6.75 7.20 4.08
C VAL A 283 -6.55 5.71 4.27
N LEU A 284 -7.64 4.97 4.38
CA LEU A 284 -7.61 3.52 4.56
C LEU A 284 -7.51 2.83 3.20
N VAL A 285 -6.49 1.99 3.02
CA VAL A 285 -6.34 1.16 1.83
C VAL A 285 -6.54 -0.30 2.24
N ILE A 286 -7.67 -0.88 1.83
CA ILE A 286 -8.05 -2.26 2.18
C ILE A 286 -7.96 -3.12 0.92
N ASP A 287 -6.98 -4.03 0.90
CA ASP A 287 -6.77 -5.00 -0.16
C ASP A 287 -7.65 -6.25 0.03
N GLU A 288 -7.82 -7.04 -1.04
CA GLU A 288 -8.65 -8.26 -1.07
C GLU A 288 -10.06 -8.03 -0.48
N CYS A 289 -10.65 -6.86 -0.78
CA CYS A 289 -11.92 -6.42 -0.24
C CYS A 289 -13.06 -6.82 -1.18
N ASP A 290 -13.64 -8.01 -1.01
CA ASP A 290 -14.79 -8.44 -1.79
C ASP A 290 -16.03 -7.53 -1.59
N GLN A 291 -17.09 -7.78 -2.36
CA GLN A 291 -18.31 -6.96 -2.34
C GLN A 291 -18.97 -6.90 -0.94
N GLU A 292 -19.00 -8.02 -0.22
CA GLU A 292 -19.62 -8.10 1.11
C GLU A 292 -18.77 -7.34 2.14
N ALA A 293 -17.45 -7.50 2.08
CA ALA A 293 -16.49 -6.76 2.90
C ALA A 293 -16.57 -5.27 2.67
N ARG A 294 -16.59 -4.86 1.42
CA ARG A 294 -16.77 -3.48 1.02
C ARG A 294 -18.06 -2.89 1.58
N ALA A 295 -19.20 -3.55 1.36
CA ALA A 295 -20.50 -3.07 1.82
C ALA A 295 -20.54 -2.91 3.34
N TYR A 296 -20.03 -3.90 4.08
CA TYR A 296 -19.94 -3.83 5.54
C TYR A 296 -19.06 -2.67 6.00
N ILE A 297 -17.80 -2.61 5.52
CA ILE A 297 -16.82 -1.59 5.94
C ILE A 297 -17.35 -0.19 5.61
N TRP A 298 -17.89 -0.01 4.40
CA TRP A 298 -18.41 1.28 3.98
C TRP A 298 -19.61 1.73 4.80
N SER A 299 -20.55 0.83 5.13
CA SER A 299 -21.70 1.14 5.97
C SER A 299 -21.30 1.68 7.36
N LYS A 300 -20.14 1.27 7.87
CA LYS A 300 -19.59 1.71 9.16
C LYS A 300 -18.85 3.04 9.05
N LEU A 301 -18.08 3.24 7.98
CA LEU A 301 -17.19 4.39 7.85
C LEU A 301 -17.82 5.62 7.17
N GLN A 302 -18.86 5.45 6.35
CA GLN A 302 -19.42 6.54 5.54
C GLN A 302 -19.88 7.75 6.38
N ALA A 303 -20.37 7.52 7.61
CA ALA A 303 -20.80 8.58 8.52
C ALA A 303 -19.63 9.43 9.06
N HIS A 304 -18.40 8.92 8.96
CA HIS A 304 -17.17 9.57 9.40
C HIS A 304 -16.37 10.17 8.21
N HIS A 305 -17.03 10.40 7.08
CA HIS A 305 -16.39 10.80 5.83
C HIS A 305 -15.53 12.06 5.88
N LYS A 306 -15.79 12.97 6.83
CA LYS A 306 -14.99 14.19 7.00
C LYS A 306 -13.55 13.90 7.42
N ARG A 307 -13.30 12.70 7.95
CA ARG A 307 -11.99 12.32 8.51
C ARG A 307 -11.43 11.06 7.87
N ILE A 308 -12.29 10.16 7.40
CA ILE A 308 -11.91 8.87 6.86
C ILE A 308 -12.22 8.79 5.37
N LYS A 309 -11.20 8.52 4.56
CA LYS A 309 -11.32 8.20 3.13
C LYS A 309 -11.00 6.73 2.94
N LEU A 310 -11.73 6.05 2.06
CA LEU A 310 -11.57 4.61 1.83
C LEU A 310 -11.14 4.33 0.40
N ILE A 311 -10.10 3.51 0.25
CA ILE A 311 -9.75 2.83 -0.99
C ILE A 311 -9.92 1.33 -0.74
N SER A 312 -10.78 0.69 -1.52
CA SER A 312 -10.96 -0.77 -1.48
C SER A 312 -10.50 -1.39 -2.79
N ILE A 313 -9.68 -2.42 -2.72
CA ILE A 313 -9.12 -3.10 -3.90
C ILE A 313 -9.72 -4.49 -4.03
N TYR A 314 -10.15 -4.85 -5.23
CA TYR A 314 -10.57 -6.21 -5.57
C TYR A 314 -10.31 -6.53 -7.05
N ASN A 315 -10.66 -7.73 -7.52
CA ASN A 315 -10.44 -8.11 -8.92
C ASN A 315 -11.62 -7.77 -9.82
N GLU A 316 -12.83 -7.87 -9.31
CA GLU A 316 -14.05 -7.80 -10.11
C GLU A 316 -14.74 -6.46 -9.94
N ASN A 317 -15.40 -6.03 -11.02
CA ASN A 317 -16.32 -4.94 -10.95
C ASN A 317 -17.62 -5.42 -10.28
N ASP A 318 -17.96 -4.82 -9.16
CA ASP A 318 -19.18 -5.06 -8.41
C ASP A 318 -20.06 -3.80 -8.37
N ASP A 319 -20.12 -3.05 -9.48
CA ASP A 319 -20.75 -1.73 -9.57
C ASP A 319 -22.12 -1.69 -8.85
N THR A 320 -22.21 -0.78 -7.89
CA THR A 320 -23.41 -0.55 -7.09
C THR A 320 -23.80 0.91 -7.20
N SER A 321 -25.11 1.17 -7.33
CA SER A 321 -25.67 2.52 -7.21
C SER A 321 -25.23 3.18 -5.89
N GLY A 322 -24.60 4.36 -5.96
CA GLY A 322 -24.17 5.11 -4.78
C GLY A 322 -23.06 6.12 -5.06
N SER A 323 -22.48 6.67 -4.00
CA SER A 323 -21.42 7.71 -4.05
C SER A 323 -20.01 7.12 -4.16
N ILE A 324 -19.85 5.93 -4.76
CA ILE A 324 -18.57 5.23 -4.86
C ILE A 324 -17.94 5.54 -6.21
N THR A 325 -16.67 5.93 -6.21
CA THR A 325 -15.90 6.19 -7.42
C THR A 325 -15.19 4.91 -7.86
N TYR A 326 -15.65 4.32 -8.96
CA TYR A 326 -15.10 3.09 -9.53
C TYR A 326 -13.96 3.41 -10.51
N LEU A 327 -12.78 2.84 -10.29
CA LEU A 327 -11.61 3.00 -11.15
C LEU A 327 -11.05 1.64 -11.56
N ASP A 328 -11.05 1.38 -12.86
CA ASP A 328 -10.42 0.20 -13.46
C ASP A 328 -8.92 0.44 -13.63
N VAL A 329 -8.10 -0.54 -13.27
CA VAL A 329 -6.64 -0.44 -13.42
C VAL A 329 -6.24 -0.80 -14.85
N PRO A 330 -5.66 0.16 -15.61
CA PRO A 330 -5.30 -0.08 -16.99
C PRO A 330 -4.12 -1.07 -17.10
N SER A 331 -4.15 -1.90 -18.13
CA SER A 331 -3.04 -2.80 -18.46
C SER A 331 -1.80 -2.03 -18.92
N LEU A 332 -0.61 -2.59 -18.71
CA LEU A 332 0.60 -1.98 -19.24
C LEU A 332 0.71 -2.17 -20.75
N GLY A 333 1.18 -1.13 -21.44
CA GLY A 333 1.55 -1.20 -22.84
C GLY A 333 2.78 -2.10 -23.07
N ARG A 334 2.94 -2.55 -24.31
CA ARG A 334 4.07 -3.42 -24.72
C ARG A 334 5.43 -2.83 -24.37
N GLU A 335 5.59 -1.52 -24.53
CA GLU A 335 6.83 -0.81 -24.19
C GLU A 335 7.16 -0.89 -22.69
N GLN A 336 6.19 -0.63 -21.82
CA GLN A 336 6.39 -0.71 -20.37
C GLN A 336 6.72 -2.15 -19.94
N ILE A 337 6.03 -3.14 -20.50
CA ILE A 337 6.34 -4.57 -20.26
C ILE A 337 7.77 -4.91 -20.71
N SER A 338 8.18 -4.44 -21.89
CA SER A 338 9.54 -4.64 -22.38
C SER A 338 10.57 -4.01 -21.44
N ASN A 339 10.33 -2.79 -20.95
CA ASN A 339 11.21 -2.13 -19.98
C ASN A 339 11.35 -2.92 -18.68
N ILE A 340 10.26 -3.53 -18.19
CA ILE A 340 10.31 -4.43 -17.03
C ILE A 340 11.25 -5.60 -17.30
N ILE A 341 11.12 -6.28 -18.44
CA ILE A 341 11.96 -7.43 -18.79
C ILE A 341 13.43 -6.99 -18.95
N GLN A 342 13.68 -5.85 -19.59
CA GLN A 342 15.03 -5.28 -19.76
C GLN A 342 15.72 -4.99 -18.42
N SER A 343 14.97 -4.66 -17.36
CA SER A 343 15.54 -4.43 -16.02
C SER A 343 16.28 -5.65 -15.44
N TYR A 344 16.03 -6.84 -15.99
CA TYR A 344 16.76 -8.07 -15.66
C TYR A 344 18.01 -8.29 -16.53
N THR A 345 18.52 -7.23 -17.17
CA THR A 345 19.70 -7.28 -18.06
C THR A 345 19.43 -8.08 -19.35
N ILE A 346 18.18 -8.05 -19.81
CA ILE A 346 17.77 -8.69 -21.07
C ILE A 346 17.83 -7.66 -22.20
N PRO A 347 18.48 -7.96 -23.35
CA PRO A 347 18.52 -7.06 -24.50
C PRO A 347 17.13 -6.68 -25.01
N ARG A 348 16.97 -5.47 -25.54
CA ARG A 348 15.67 -4.93 -25.98
C ARG A 348 15.00 -5.78 -27.05
N ASP A 349 15.74 -6.24 -28.05
CA ASP A 349 15.23 -7.11 -29.12
C ASP A 349 14.61 -8.40 -28.55
N GLN A 350 15.24 -8.97 -27.51
CA GLN A 350 14.71 -10.12 -26.80
C GLN A 350 13.52 -9.73 -25.92
N ALA A 351 13.63 -8.66 -25.12
CA ALA A 351 12.56 -8.22 -24.25
C ALA A 351 11.26 -7.90 -25.02
N ASP A 352 11.37 -7.23 -26.17
CA ASP A 352 10.25 -6.91 -27.06
C ASP A 352 9.58 -8.18 -27.61
N ARG A 353 10.36 -9.25 -27.84
CA ARG A 353 9.87 -10.56 -28.28
C ARG A 353 9.05 -11.28 -27.20
N TRP A 354 9.44 -11.14 -25.94
CA TRP A 354 8.76 -11.77 -24.81
C TRP A 354 7.58 -10.97 -24.26
N ALA A 355 7.61 -9.64 -24.43
CA ALA A 355 6.59 -8.73 -23.90
C ALA A 355 5.16 -9.06 -24.38
N GLU A 356 5.02 -9.57 -25.61
CA GLU A 356 3.73 -9.95 -26.20
C GLU A 356 3.04 -11.07 -25.41
N PHE A 357 3.80 -11.96 -24.78
CA PHE A 357 3.29 -13.10 -24.02
C PHE A 357 2.91 -12.75 -22.57
N CYS A 358 3.18 -11.52 -22.14
CA CYS A 358 2.84 -11.07 -20.79
C CYS A 358 1.41 -10.51 -20.67
N SER A 359 0.70 -10.30 -21.79
CA SER A 359 -0.66 -9.71 -21.83
C SER A 359 -0.81 -8.45 -20.97
N GLY A 360 0.19 -7.56 -20.98
CA GLY A 360 0.16 -6.33 -20.19
C GLY A 360 0.30 -6.53 -18.67
N SER A 361 0.57 -7.75 -18.18
CA SER A 361 0.78 -8.02 -16.75
C SER A 361 2.23 -7.76 -16.33
N PRO A 362 2.49 -6.77 -15.44
CA PRO A 362 3.82 -6.54 -14.88
C PRO A 362 4.34 -7.77 -14.12
N ARG A 363 3.44 -8.50 -13.46
CA ARG A 363 3.79 -9.68 -12.68
C ARG A 363 4.35 -10.81 -13.55
N VAL A 364 3.76 -11.04 -14.72
CA VAL A 364 4.30 -12.00 -15.70
C VAL A 364 5.64 -11.52 -16.20
N ALA A 365 5.75 -10.22 -16.54
CA ALA A 365 6.98 -9.63 -17.05
C ALA A 365 8.17 -9.78 -16.10
N HIS A 366 7.99 -9.52 -14.79
CA HIS A 366 9.02 -9.74 -13.78
C HIS A 366 9.44 -11.21 -13.67
N ALA A 367 8.47 -12.13 -13.71
CA ALA A 367 8.77 -13.55 -13.64
C ALA A 367 9.50 -14.06 -14.89
N PHE A 368 9.12 -13.57 -16.07
CA PHE A 368 9.79 -13.89 -17.33
C PHE A 368 11.22 -13.33 -17.34
N GLY A 369 11.38 -12.04 -17.00
CA GLY A 369 12.71 -11.41 -16.91
C GLY A 369 13.65 -12.15 -15.95
N LEU A 370 13.18 -12.52 -14.76
CA LEU A 370 13.96 -13.31 -13.81
C LEU A 370 14.29 -14.71 -14.36
N SER A 371 13.34 -15.37 -15.01
CA SER A 371 13.55 -16.70 -15.59
C SER A 371 14.59 -16.69 -16.70
N LEU A 372 14.51 -15.72 -17.61
CA LEU A 372 15.44 -15.56 -18.73
C LEU A 372 16.85 -15.20 -18.23
N LYS A 373 16.95 -14.32 -17.22
CA LYS A 373 18.23 -14.00 -16.59
C LYS A 373 18.92 -15.24 -16.01
N ASN A 374 18.14 -16.13 -15.40
CA ASN A 374 18.66 -17.37 -14.82
C ASN A 374 18.88 -18.49 -15.86
N ASN A 375 18.37 -18.34 -17.09
CA ASN A 375 18.49 -19.32 -18.17
C ASN A 375 18.78 -18.61 -19.52
N PRO A 376 19.99 -18.05 -19.70
CA PRO A 376 20.30 -17.21 -20.87
C PRO A 376 20.14 -17.94 -22.22
N ASP A 377 20.33 -19.26 -22.25
CA ASP A 377 20.17 -20.08 -23.46
C ASP A 377 18.77 -20.02 -24.06
N ASP A 378 17.75 -19.65 -23.28
CA ASP A 378 16.38 -19.51 -23.77
C ASP A 378 16.16 -18.27 -24.62
N LEU A 379 17.05 -17.28 -24.54
CA LEU A 379 17.05 -16.13 -25.46
C LEU A 379 17.28 -16.57 -26.91
N LEU A 380 17.95 -17.71 -27.11
CA LEU A 380 18.20 -18.29 -28.44
C LEU A 380 17.02 -19.12 -28.96
N LYS A 381 16.03 -19.42 -28.12
CA LYS A 381 14.88 -20.29 -28.45
C LYS A 381 13.66 -19.48 -28.87
N SER A 382 12.66 -20.15 -29.41
CA SER A 382 11.35 -19.51 -29.64
C SER A 382 10.58 -19.40 -28.33
N PRO A 383 9.95 -18.25 -28.00
CA PRO A 383 9.08 -18.11 -26.84
C PRO A 383 8.01 -19.20 -26.74
N SER A 384 7.46 -19.62 -27.88
CA SER A 384 6.48 -20.71 -27.97
C SER A 384 7.03 -22.09 -27.57
N THR A 385 8.35 -22.26 -27.54
CA THR A 385 9.02 -23.55 -27.24
C THR A 385 9.63 -23.59 -25.85
N VAL A 386 9.61 -22.46 -25.12
CA VAL A 386 10.18 -22.37 -23.78
C VAL A 386 9.05 -22.34 -22.77
N ASP A 387 9.05 -23.33 -21.90
CA ASP A 387 8.02 -23.45 -20.88
C ASP A 387 8.34 -22.56 -19.65
N LEU A 388 8.18 -21.25 -19.82
CA LEU A 388 8.35 -20.27 -18.75
C LEU A 388 7.27 -20.43 -17.67
N TRP A 389 6.07 -20.87 -18.04
CA TRP A 389 4.98 -21.13 -17.11
C TRP A 389 5.31 -22.29 -16.17
N GLU A 390 5.95 -23.34 -16.67
CA GLU A 390 6.44 -24.41 -15.81
C GLU A 390 7.47 -23.90 -14.81
N ARG A 391 8.38 -22.99 -15.20
CA ARG A 391 9.30 -22.39 -14.23
C ARG A 391 8.62 -21.49 -13.21
N PHE A 392 7.54 -20.82 -13.61
CA PHE A 392 6.72 -20.04 -12.69
C PHE A 392 6.10 -20.94 -11.61
N ILE A 393 5.62 -22.13 -11.98
CA ILE A 393 5.01 -23.11 -11.07
C ILE A 393 6.07 -23.81 -10.21
N VAL A 394 7.16 -24.27 -10.83
CA VAL A 394 8.25 -25.00 -10.18
C VAL A 394 9.03 -24.11 -9.21
N GLY A 395 9.27 -22.85 -9.60
CA GLY A 395 10.13 -21.93 -8.85
C GLY A 395 11.56 -22.46 -8.74
N GLY A 396 12.10 -22.49 -7.52
CA GLY A 396 13.42 -23.05 -7.22
C GLY A 396 13.44 -24.55 -6.93
N ASP A 397 12.31 -25.25 -7.02
CA ASP A 397 12.24 -26.69 -6.69
C ASP A 397 12.78 -27.56 -7.82
N ASN A 398 13.12 -28.82 -7.52
CA ASN A 398 13.48 -29.78 -8.55
C ASN A 398 12.24 -30.22 -9.35
N ARG A 399 12.28 -30.07 -10.68
CA ARG A 399 11.18 -30.38 -11.60
C ARG A 399 10.65 -31.82 -11.48
N VAL A 400 11.50 -32.78 -11.15
CA VAL A 400 11.12 -34.20 -11.05
C VAL A 400 10.68 -34.61 -9.65
N ASP A 401 10.71 -33.71 -8.66
CA ASP A 401 10.22 -34.00 -7.31
C ASP A 401 8.70 -34.28 -7.35
N GLN A 402 8.28 -35.36 -6.70
CA GLN A 402 6.89 -35.78 -6.59
C GLN A 402 5.99 -34.65 -6.08
N ARG A 403 6.48 -33.82 -5.16
CA ARG A 403 5.74 -32.66 -4.62
C ARG A 403 5.41 -31.63 -5.71
N VAL A 404 6.31 -31.48 -6.68
CA VAL A 404 6.11 -30.57 -7.82
C VAL A 404 5.07 -31.13 -8.78
N GLN A 405 5.09 -32.45 -9.04
CA GLN A 405 4.06 -33.10 -9.86
C GLN A 405 2.67 -33.00 -9.22
N GLN A 406 2.55 -33.31 -7.93
CA GLN A 406 1.29 -33.18 -7.20
C GLN A 406 0.77 -31.74 -7.22
N ARG A 407 1.66 -30.75 -7.05
CA ARG A 407 1.30 -29.34 -7.17
C ARG A 407 0.77 -28.97 -8.56
N ARG A 408 1.34 -29.52 -9.64
CA ARG A 408 0.85 -29.31 -11.02
C ARG A 408 -0.55 -29.88 -11.20
N ILE A 409 -0.77 -31.12 -10.73
CA ILE A 409 -2.07 -31.78 -10.78
C ILE A 409 -3.11 -30.91 -10.06
N VAL A 410 -2.82 -30.48 -8.83
CA VAL A 410 -3.69 -29.58 -8.08
C VAL A 410 -3.97 -28.30 -8.87
N LEU A 411 -2.94 -27.59 -9.34
CA LEU A 411 -3.11 -26.32 -10.05
C LEU A 411 -3.97 -26.43 -11.31
N ARG A 412 -3.79 -27.49 -12.12
CA ARG A 412 -4.59 -27.71 -13.33
C ARG A 412 -6.06 -27.97 -12.97
N HIS A 413 -6.34 -28.74 -11.93
CA HIS A 413 -7.72 -28.97 -11.48
C HIS A 413 -8.36 -27.72 -10.88
N LEU A 414 -7.60 -26.93 -10.12
CA LEU A 414 -8.07 -25.63 -9.63
C LEU A 414 -8.39 -24.68 -10.78
N ALA A 415 -7.64 -24.76 -11.89
CA ALA A 415 -7.81 -23.88 -13.04
C ALA A 415 -9.14 -24.10 -13.78
N LEU A 416 -9.84 -25.22 -13.56
CA LEU A 416 -11.20 -25.45 -14.06
C LEU A 416 -12.22 -24.43 -13.57
N PHE A 417 -11.93 -23.77 -12.45
CA PHE A 417 -12.81 -22.79 -11.84
C PHE A 417 -12.13 -21.42 -11.89
N LYS A 418 -12.89 -20.37 -12.22
CA LYS A 418 -12.40 -18.99 -12.17
C LYS A 418 -11.91 -18.62 -10.76
N ARG A 419 -12.53 -19.21 -9.73
CA ARG A 419 -12.15 -19.18 -8.32
C ARG A 419 -12.86 -20.31 -7.57
N PHE A 420 -12.49 -20.56 -6.32
CA PHE A 420 -13.12 -21.58 -5.49
C PHE A 420 -13.06 -21.23 -4.01
N GLY A 421 -14.09 -21.60 -3.26
CA GLY A 421 -14.15 -21.46 -1.82
C GLY A 421 -13.14 -22.34 -1.10
N TYR A 422 -12.45 -21.79 -0.09
CA TYR A 422 -11.44 -22.52 0.68
C TYR A 422 -11.65 -22.42 2.20
N GLU A 423 -11.84 -21.20 2.70
CA GLU A 423 -12.18 -20.97 4.10
C GLU A 423 -13.69 -20.93 4.30
N LYS A 424 -14.12 -20.88 5.57
CA LYS A 424 -15.52 -20.62 5.90
C LYS A 424 -16.00 -19.30 5.25
N PRO A 425 -17.24 -19.23 4.75
CA PRO A 425 -18.28 -20.26 4.79
C PRO A 425 -18.21 -21.31 3.65
N PHE A 426 -17.27 -21.18 2.71
CA PHE A 426 -17.24 -21.96 1.45
C PHE A 426 -16.36 -23.20 1.48
N HIS A 427 -16.00 -23.69 2.67
CA HIS A 427 -15.08 -24.81 2.86
C HIS A 427 -15.49 -26.12 2.14
N GLU A 428 -16.79 -26.33 1.94
CA GLU A 428 -17.30 -27.51 1.24
C GLU A 428 -16.91 -27.53 -0.25
N GLU A 429 -16.65 -26.37 -0.87
CA GLU A 429 -16.10 -26.31 -2.23
C GLU A 429 -14.69 -26.89 -2.29
N ALA A 430 -13.81 -26.51 -1.36
CA ALA A 430 -12.45 -27.05 -1.30
C ALA A 430 -12.45 -28.57 -1.10
N LYS A 431 -13.35 -29.11 -0.25
CA LYS A 431 -13.48 -30.57 -0.10
C LYS A 431 -13.93 -31.25 -1.39
N ALA A 432 -14.91 -30.67 -2.09
CA ALA A 432 -15.39 -31.22 -3.35
C ALA A 432 -14.27 -31.24 -4.41
N VAL A 433 -13.52 -30.14 -4.53
CA VAL A 433 -12.36 -30.04 -5.44
C VAL A 433 -11.27 -31.04 -5.06
N ALA A 434 -10.92 -31.15 -3.78
CA ALA A 434 -9.95 -32.13 -3.30
C ALA A 434 -10.37 -33.56 -3.61
N GLY A 435 -11.66 -33.88 -3.50
CA GLY A 435 -12.20 -35.19 -3.87
C GLY A 435 -12.09 -35.51 -5.36
N ILE A 436 -12.18 -34.51 -6.25
CA ILE A 436 -11.90 -34.70 -7.69
C ILE A 436 -10.41 -34.97 -7.89
N ILE A 437 -9.55 -34.19 -7.24
CA ILE A 437 -8.09 -34.32 -7.37
C ILE A 437 -7.60 -35.68 -6.84
N GLU A 438 -8.14 -36.15 -5.72
CA GLU A 438 -7.79 -37.44 -5.12
C GLU A 438 -8.19 -38.62 -6.03
N LYS A 439 -9.26 -38.49 -6.82
CA LYS A 439 -9.58 -39.50 -7.86
C LYS A 439 -8.56 -39.52 -8.99
N ALA A 440 -7.99 -38.37 -9.34
CA ALA A 440 -6.96 -38.27 -10.37
C ALA A 440 -5.58 -38.74 -9.87
N ASP A 441 -5.26 -38.48 -8.61
CA ASP A 441 -4.06 -38.97 -7.92
C ASP A 441 -4.37 -39.29 -6.44
N PRO A 442 -4.53 -40.58 -6.09
CA PRO A 442 -4.86 -41.02 -4.73
C PRO A 442 -3.82 -40.66 -3.67
N GLN A 443 -2.61 -40.24 -4.05
CA GLN A 443 -1.60 -39.80 -3.11
C GLN A 443 -1.86 -38.37 -2.61
N ILE A 444 -2.68 -37.58 -3.32
CA ILE A 444 -3.06 -36.22 -2.94
C ILE A 444 -4.25 -36.27 -1.98
N THR A 445 -4.00 -36.81 -0.79
CA THR A 445 -4.96 -36.81 0.31
C THR A 445 -5.29 -35.39 0.76
N TRP A 446 -6.39 -35.21 1.50
CA TRP A 446 -6.81 -33.90 2.02
C TRP A 446 -5.69 -33.11 2.73
N PRO A 447 -4.88 -33.69 3.65
CA PRO A 447 -3.75 -32.96 4.26
C PRO A 447 -2.68 -32.52 3.26
N ILE A 448 -2.39 -33.32 2.24
CA ILE A 448 -1.43 -32.98 1.18
C ILE A 448 -1.98 -31.84 0.32
N PHE A 449 -3.25 -31.90 -0.06
CA PHE A 449 -3.94 -30.82 -0.75
C PHE A 449 -3.83 -29.50 0.04
N GLN A 450 -4.16 -29.50 1.33
CA GLN A 450 -4.03 -28.31 2.18
C GLN A 450 -2.59 -27.79 2.23
N GLY A 451 -1.60 -28.67 2.35
CA GLY A 451 -0.18 -28.31 2.31
C GLY A 451 0.25 -27.67 0.98
N ILE A 452 -0.29 -28.16 -0.14
CA ILE A 452 -0.09 -27.59 -1.47
C ILE A 452 -0.74 -26.21 -1.56
N ILE A 453 -2.00 -26.04 -1.11
CA ILE A 453 -2.68 -24.74 -1.09
C ILE A 453 -1.89 -23.71 -0.29
N CYS A 454 -1.43 -24.07 0.92
CA CYS A 454 -0.58 -23.20 1.75
C CYS A 454 0.70 -22.78 1.01
N THR A 455 1.34 -23.70 0.30
CA THR A 455 2.54 -23.41 -0.50
C THR A 455 2.24 -22.47 -1.66
N LEU A 456 1.13 -22.69 -2.37
CA LEU A 456 0.70 -21.88 -3.50
C LEU A 456 0.31 -20.46 -3.08
N ARG A 457 -0.33 -20.29 -1.91
CA ARG A 457 -0.63 -18.98 -1.31
C ARG A 457 0.63 -18.22 -0.92
N ARG A 458 1.61 -18.89 -0.30
CA ARG A 458 2.91 -18.28 0.03
C ARG A 458 3.70 -17.87 -1.22
N ARG A 459 3.55 -18.61 -2.32
CA ARG A 459 4.10 -18.25 -3.63
C ARG A 459 3.25 -17.23 -4.39
N LYS A 460 2.13 -16.80 -3.81
CA LYS A 460 1.13 -15.90 -4.39
C LYS A 460 0.57 -16.38 -5.74
N ILE A 461 0.71 -17.67 -6.07
CA ILE A 461 0.08 -18.28 -7.24
C ILE A 461 -1.42 -18.39 -6.99
N LEU A 462 -1.81 -18.70 -5.75
CA LEU A 462 -3.16 -18.53 -5.25
C LEU A 462 -3.24 -17.27 -4.40
N GLN A 463 -4.28 -16.47 -4.62
CA GLN A 463 -4.58 -15.26 -3.86
C GLN A 463 -6.05 -15.26 -3.43
N GLY A 464 -6.41 -14.32 -2.56
CA GLY A 464 -7.72 -14.26 -1.91
C GLY A 464 -7.73 -14.81 -0.48
N GLU A 465 -8.88 -14.66 0.16
CA GLU A 465 -9.12 -15.01 1.56
C GLU A 465 -10.05 -16.21 1.71
N THR A 466 -11.36 -15.97 1.63
CA THR A 466 -12.41 -17.00 1.74
C THR A 466 -12.56 -17.79 0.45
N THR A 467 -12.39 -17.09 -0.67
CA THR A 467 -12.40 -17.62 -2.02
C THR A 467 -11.03 -17.37 -2.63
N LEU A 468 -10.42 -18.42 -3.19
CA LEU A 468 -9.10 -18.39 -3.78
C LEU A 468 -9.18 -18.39 -5.31
N TYR A 469 -8.25 -17.70 -5.96
CA TYR A 469 -8.12 -17.62 -7.41
C TYR A 469 -6.65 -17.70 -7.84
N ILE A 470 -6.42 -18.13 -9.08
CA ILE A 470 -5.07 -18.23 -9.64
C ILE A 470 -4.63 -16.87 -10.18
N SER A 471 -3.39 -16.49 -9.88
CA SER A 471 -2.79 -15.24 -10.34
C SER A 471 -1.39 -15.49 -10.90
N PRO A 472 -1.00 -14.84 -12.02
CA PRO A 472 -1.79 -13.89 -12.82
C PRO A 472 -2.81 -14.57 -13.75
N LYS A 473 -3.74 -13.80 -14.35
CA LYS A 473 -4.77 -14.31 -15.30
C LYS A 473 -4.19 -15.21 -16.39
N ALA A 474 -3.06 -14.80 -16.99
CA ALA A 474 -2.41 -15.57 -18.04
C ALA A 474 -1.96 -16.97 -17.59
N LEU A 475 -1.49 -17.13 -16.34
CA LEU A 475 -1.14 -18.45 -15.79
C LEU A 475 -2.39 -19.31 -15.62
N HIS A 476 -3.48 -18.73 -15.11
CA HIS A 476 -4.74 -19.44 -14.92
C HIS A 476 -5.23 -20.03 -16.25
N ILE A 477 -5.24 -19.20 -17.28
CA ILE A 477 -5.69 -19.62 -18.62
C ILE A 477 -4.78 -20.70 -19.19
N LYS A 478 -3.46 -20.59 -19.02
CA LYS A 478 -2.51 -21.65 -19.42
C LYS A 478 -2.78 -22.97 -18.69
N LEU A 479 -2.97 -22.94 -17.38
CA LEU A 479 -3.27 -24.13 -16.58
C LEU A 479 -4.61 -24.79 -16.95
N TRP A 480 -5.60 -23.98 -17.29
CA TRP A 480 -6.90 -24.45 -17.76
C TRP A 480 -6.77 -25.18 -19.10
N VAL A 481 -6.03 -24.58 -20.04
CA VAL A 481 -5.61 -25.18 -21.31
C VAL A 481 -4.89 -26.52 -21.09
N ASP A 482 -3.89 -26.54 -20.21
CA ASP A 482 -3.12 -27.75 -19.90
C ASP A 482 -4.00 -28.85 -19.30
N TRP A 483 -5.03 -28.50 -18.53
CA TRP A 483 -5.93 -29.50 -17.98
C TRP A 483 -6.67 -30.23 -19.10
N TRP A 484 -7.19 -29.52 -20.10
CA TRP A 484 -7.91 -30.13 -21.23
C TRP A 484 -7.01 -31.00 -22.11
N GLU A 485 -5.77 -30.58 -22.37
CA GLU A 485 -4.81 -31.40 -23.14
C GLU A 485 -4.46 -32.72 -22.43
N ASN A 486 -4.33 -32.69 -21.10
CA ASN A 486 -3.88 -33.85 -20.33
C ASN A 486 -5.02 -34.74 -19.82
N HIS A 487 -6.20 -34.18 -19.57
CA HIS A 487 -7.32 -34.84 -18.89
C HIS A 487 -8.66 -34.71 -19.62
N GLY A 488 -8.75 -33.90 -20.68
CA GLY A 488 -10.00 -33.67 -21.42
C GLY A 488 -10.41 -34.85 -22.31
N HIS A 489 -9.46 -35.68 -22.76
CA HIS A 489 -9.77 -36.83 -23.60
C HIS A 489 -10.57 -37.90 -22.82
N GLY A 490 -11.83 -38.10 -23.20
CA GLY A 490 -12.71 -39.13 -22.63
C GLY A 490 -13.47 -38.72 -21.36
N ASN A 491 -13.32 -37.49 -20.89
CA ASN A 491 -14.14 -36.92 -19.82
C ASN A 491 -15.08 -35.86 -20.41
N SER A 492 -16.38 -35.92 -20.11
CA SER A 492 -17.28 -34.82 -20.45
C SER A 492 -17.18 -33.70 -19.41
N TYR A 493 -17.22 -32.44 -19.86
CA TYR A 493 -17.28 -31.28 -18.98
C TYR A 493 -18.42 -31.38 -17.97
N THR A 494 -19.58 -31.87 -18.43
CA THR A 494 -20.76 -32.08 -17.60
C THR A 494 -20.51 -33.13 -16.53
N ASP A 495 -19.81 -34.22 -16.82
CA ASP A 495 -19.52 -35.29 -15.85
C ASP A 495 -18.64 -34.81 -14.69
N ILE A 496 -17.70 -33.89 -14.97
CA ILE A 496 -16.79 -33.33 -13.96
C ILE A 496 -17.52 -32.37 -13.02
N ILE A 497 -18.47 -31.60 -13.55
CA ILE A 497 -19.13 -30.51 -12.81
C ILE A 497 -20.42 -30.97 -12.15
N THR A 498 -21.06 -32.01 -12.69
CA THR A 498 -22.28 -32.58 -12.12
C THR A 498 -21.98 -33.15 -10.74
N GLY A 499 -22.70 -32.68 -9.72
CA GLY A 499 -22.50 -33.06 -8.32
C GLY A 499 -21.60 -32.14 -7.51
N LEU A 500 -20.96 -31.13 -8.14
CA LEU A 500 -20.27 -30.08 -7.41
C LEU A 500 -21.24 -29.09 -6.76
N PRO A 501 -20.83 -28.38 -5.69
CA PRO A 501 -21.61 -27.27 -5.14
C PRO A 501 -22.00 -26.25 -6.22
N LYS A 502 -23.24 -25.73 -6.17
CA LYS A 502 -23.80 -24.84 -7.22
C LYS A 502 -22.90 -23.66 -7.55
N LEU A 503 -22.31 -23.02 -6.55
CA LEU A 503 -21.45 -21.86 -6.74
C LEU A 503 -20.14 -22.22 -7.45
N LEU A 504 -19.60 -23.41 -7.18
CA LEU A 504 -18.43 -23.93 -7.90
C LEU A 504 -18.76 -24.27 -9.37
N GLN A 505 -19.97 -24.76 -9.66
CA GLN A 505 -20.46 -24.92 -11.04
C GLN A 505 -20.60 -23.57 -11.75
N GLN A 506 -21.01 -22.52 -11.04
CA GLN A 506 -21.01 -21.17 -11.61
C GLN A 506 -19.58 -20.70 -11.92
N TRP A 507 -18.63 -20.93 -11.02
CA TRP A 507 -17.23 -20.56 -11.26
C TRP A 507 -16.56 -21.31 -12.42
N SER A 508 -16.97 -22.55 -12.70
CA SER A 508 -16.49 -23.24 -13.91
C SER A 508 -17.09 -22.65 -15.18
N HIS A 509 -18.39 -22.33 -15.20
CA HIS A 509 -19.00 -21.63 -16.36
C HIS A 509 -18.37 -20.27 -16.61
N GLU A 510 -18.13 -19.47 -15.56
CA GLU A 510 -17.44 -18.19 -15.70
C GLU A 510 -16.00 -18.34 -16.22
N MET A 511 -15.35 -19.48 -15.95
CA MET A 511 -14.00 -19.76 -16.48
C MET A 511 -13.99 -19.82 -18.02
N LEU A 512 -15.07 -20.29 -18.65
CA LEU A 512 -15.19 -20.32 -20.11
C LEU A 512 -15.19 -18.92 -20.71
N ILE A 513 -15.93 -17.99 -20.09
CA ILE A 513 -15.96 -16.58 -20.48
C ILE A 513 -14.58 -15.95 -20.23
N TYR A 514 -14.01 -16.21 -19.06
CA TYR A 514 -12.71 -15.68 -18.64
C TYR A 514 -11.55 -16.10 -19.56
N ALA A 515 -11.59 -17.33 -20.09
CA ALA A 515 -10.61 -17.84 -21.06
C ALA A 515 -10.79 -17.21 -22.45
N ARG A 516 -12.05 -17.01 -22.90
CA ARG A 516 -12.37 -16.41 -24.21
C ARG A 516 -11.86 -14.97 -24.34
N GLU A 517 -11.86 -14.20 -23.26
CA GLU A 517 -11.37 -12.81 -23.25
C GLU A 517 -9.85 -12.70 -23.46
N SER A 518 -9.09 -13.80 -23.39
CA SER A 518 -7.64 -13.79 -23.59
C SER A 518 -7.27 -13.97 -25.06
N ARG A 519 -6.53 -12.99 -25.59
CA ARG A 519 -5.88 -13.06 -26.92
C ARG A 519 -4.89 -14.21 -27.08
N ILE A 520 -4.29 -14.69 -25.99
CA ILE A 520 -3.31 -15.79 -26.01
C ILE A 520 -4.00 -17.14 -26.15
N ALA A 521 -5.22 -17.27 -25.63
CA ALA A 521 -5.97 -18.53 -25.67
C ALA A 521 -6.96 -18.61 -26.83
N THR A 522 -7.09 -17.57 -27.67
CA THR A 522 -8.16 -17.46 -28.66
C THR A 522 -8.23 -18.68 -29.58
N LYS A 523 -7.09 -19.13 -30.15
CA LYS A 523 -7.06 -20.29 -31.05
C LYS A 523 -7.46 -21.60 -30.35
N MET A 524 -7.02 -21.80 -29.11
CA MET A 524 -7.29 -23.04 -28.37
C MET A 524 -8.66 -23.04 -27.68
N ALA A 525 -9.14 -21.86 -27.27
CA ALA A 525 -10.51 -21.65 -26.81
C ALA A 525 -11.50 -21.81 -27.98
N GLU A 526 -11.12 -21.38 -29.19
CA GLU A 526 -11.87 -21.65 -30.43
C GLU A 526 -11.93 -23.16 -30.74
N ASP A 527 -10.80 -23.88 -30.63
CA ASP A 527 -10.77 -25.34 -30.84
C ASP A 527 -11.59 -26.10 -29.77
N LEU A 528 -11.52 -25.68 -28.51
CA LEU A 528 -12.27 -26.29 -27.40
C LEU A 528 -13.77 -25.95 -27.44
N LEU A 529 -14.17 -24.76 -27.88
CA LEU A 529 -15.58 -24.34 -27.99
C LEU A 529 -16.19 -24.58 -29.37
N GLY A 530 -15.41 -25.04 -30.34
CA GLY A 530 -15.83 -25.39 -31.69
C GLY A 530 -16.61 -26.71 -31.76
N GLU A 531 -17.16 -27.03 -32.93
CA GLU A 531 -18.10 -28.17 -33.14
C GLU A 531 -17.56 -29.54 -32.70
N GLU A 532 -16.23 -29.73 -32.68
CA GLU A 532 -15.59 -30.98 -32.23
C GLU A 532 -15.10 -30.94 -30.77
N GLY A 533 -15.28 -29.82 -30.09
CA GLY A 533 -14.81 -29.59 -28.73
C GLY A 533 -15.55 -30.39 -27.65
N PRO A 534 -14.95 -30.57 -26.46
CA PRO A 534 -15.51 -31.40 -25.38
C PRO A 534 -16.80 -30.86 -24.74
N PHE A 535 -17.27 -29.69 -25.17
CA PHE A 535 -18.48 -29.03 -24.66
C PHE A 535 -19.74 -29.30 -25.50
N LEU A 536 -19.60 -29.85 -26.72
CA LEU A 536 -20.71 -30.13 -27.64
C LEU A 536 -20.98 -31.65 -27.80
N LYS A 537 -20.21 -32.51 -27.13
CA LYS A 537 -20.40 -33.97 -27.09
C LYS A 537 -21.15 -34.45 -25.86
#